data_AF-A0A502HI42-F1
#
_entry.id   AF-A0A502HI42-F1
#
_cell.length_a   1.000
_cell.length_b   1.000
_cell.length_c   1.000
_cell.angle_alpha   90.00
_cell.angle_beta   90.00
_cell.angle_gamma   90.00
#
_symmetry.space_group_name_H-M   'P 1'
#
loop_
_entity.id
_entity.type
_entity.pdbx_description
1 polymer ?
#
loop_
_entity_poly.entity_id
_entity_poly.type
_entity_poly.pdbx_seq_one_letter_code
_entity_poly.pdbx_strand_id
1 'polypeptide(L)'
;MPVYFIGQVQANNCIHIKIGRASDITRRRGQLQTGSPFPLEVMGWIHSENDAALERKLHIHFARQRQIGEWFQIEPADVLPILMAEGADGFIAKNADAFEITGYGRDALPEYMGVWAWGDLEIQECCPFCGCFCGMHYQEASCMHHCINCDELTDFSDLSRDECD
;
A
#
# COMPACT_ATOMS: atom_id res chain seq x y z
N MET A 1 -16.29 -7.40 -3.32
CA MET A 1 -15.33 -6.68 -4.20
C MET A 1 -14.50 -5.77 -3.33
N PRO A 2 -13.17 -5.71 -3.43
CA PRO A 2 -12.39 -4.84 -2.55
C PRO A 2 -12.76 -3.37 -2.73
N VAL A 3 -12.74 -2.64 -1.62
CA VAL A 3 -12.84 -1.17 -1.59
C VAL A 3 -11.43 -0.62 -1.75
N TYR A 4 -11.21 0.20 -2.77
CA TYR A 4 -9.89 0.70 -3.16
C TYR A 4 -9.73 2.20 -2.90
N PHE A 5 -8.47 2.61 -2.85
CA PHE A 5 -8.02 4.00 -2.86
C PHE A 5 -7.13 4.21 -4.08
N ILE A 6 -7.53 5.11 -4.98
CA ILE A 6 -6.73 5.50 -6.16
C ILE A 6 -6.38 6.98 -6.05
N GLY A 7 -5.08 7.27 -5.95
CA GLY A 7 -4.56 8.63 -5.92
C GLY A 7 -4.40 9.20 -7.33
N GLN A 8 -4.66 10.50 -7.45
CA GLN A 8 -4.31 11.32 -8.59
C GLN A 8 -2.99 12.03 -8.29
N VAL A 9 -1.98 11.82 -9.12
CA VAL A 9 -0.61 12.28 -8.87
C VAL A 9 -0.26 13.49 -9.73
N GLN A 10 0.28 14.53 -9.10
CA GLN A 10 0.79 15.73 -9.77
C GLN A 10 2.10 16.15 -9.12
N ALA A 11 3.17 16.28 -9.92
CA ALA A 11 4.50 16.68 -9.45
C ALA A 11 4.97 15.87 -8.22
N ASN A 12 4.78 14.54 -8.28
CA ASN A 12 5.10 13.57 -7.23
C ASN A 12 4.26 13.67 -5.94
N ASN A 13 3.21 14.49 -5.93
CA ASN A 13 2.27 14.56 -4.81
C ASN A 13 0.92 13.99 -5.20
N CYS A 14 0.25 13.31 -4.25
CA CYS A 14 -1.15 12.96 -4.42
C CYS A 14 -2.03 14.18 -4.11
N ILE A 15 -2.86 14.60 -5.06
CA ILE A 15 -3.73 15.77 -4.93
C ILE A 15 -5.18 15.43 -4.59
N HIS A 16 -5.66 14.27 -5.06
CA HIS A 16 -7.01 13.78 -4.81
C HIS A 16 -7.01 12.26 -4.74
N ILE A 17 -7.85 11.70 -3.89
CA ILE A 17 -8.01 10.26 -3.76
C ILE A 17 -9.44 9.89 -4.11
N LYS A 18 -9.57 8.90 -4.99
CA LYS A 18 -10.85 8.26 -5.31
C LYS A 18 -11.05 7.06 -4.40
N ILE A 19 -12.21 7.00 -3.75
CA ILE A 19 -12.66 5.85 -2.98
C ILE A 19 -13.76 5.15 -3.76
N GLY A 20 -13.57 3.89 -4.09
CA GLY A 20 -14.55 3.11 -4.82
C GLY A 20 -14.36 1.62 -4.61
N ARG A 21 -15.09 0.80 -5.36
CA ARG A 21 -14.97 -0.67 -5.31
C ARG A 21 -14.86 -1.28 -6.70
N ALA A 22 -14.08 -2.34 -6.83
CA ALA A 22 -13.90 -3.05 -8.09
C ALA A 22 -13.43 -4.48 -7.84
N SER A 23 -13.82 -5.42 -8.70
CA SER A 23 -13.25 -6.78 -8.71
C SER A 23 -11.82 -6.82 -9.26
N ASP A 24 -11.48 -5.89 -10.15
CA ASP A 24 -10.16 -5.73 -10.75
C ASP A 24 -9.77 -4.24 -10.68
N ILE A 25 -8.97 -3.91 -9.66
CA ILE A 25 -8.57 -2.54 -9.35
C ILE A 25 -7.61 -2.00 -10.43
N THR A 26 -6.69 -2.83 -10.93
CA THR A 26 -5.71 -2.45 -11.95
C THR A 26 -6.40 -2.08 -13.26
N ARG A 27 -7.36 -2.89 -13.71
CA ARG A 27 -8.18 -2.59 -14.89
C ARG A 27 -9.05 -1.36 -14.65
N ARG A 28 -9.64 -1.21 -13.46
CA ARG A 28 -10.45 -0.04 -13.10
C ARG A 28 -9.64 1.25 -13.13
N ARG A 29 -8.43 1.26 -12.57
CA ARG A 29 -7.49 2.38 -12.65
C ARG A 29 -7.19 2.74 -14.11
N GLY A 30 -6.91 1.75 -14.97
CA GLY A 30 -6.67 1.97 -16.39
C GLY A 30 -7.86 2.63 -17.12
N GLN A 31 -9.09 2.23 -16.80
CA GLN A 31 -10.30 2.87 -17.33
C GLN A 31 -10.49 4.30 -16.81
N LEU A 32 -10.16 4.57 -15.55
CA LEU A 32 -10.23 5.92 -15.00
C LEU A 32 -9.16 6.83 -15.61
N GLN A 33 -7.98 6.29 -15.92
CA GLN A 33 -6.88 7.03 -16.51
C GLN A 33 -7.25 7.65 -17.86
N THR A 34 -8.09 7.01 -18.68
CA THR A 34 -8.47 7.54 -19.99
C THR A 34 -9.22 8.88 -19.90
N GLY A 35 -9.85 9.17 -18.76
CA GLY A 35 -10.54 10.42 -18.48
C GLY A 35 -9.79 11.37 -17.54
N SER A 36 -8.59 11.02 -17.09
CA SER A 36 -7.78 11.83 -16.18
C SER A 36 -6.52 12.34 -16.90
N PRO A 37 -6.27 13.67 -16.91
CA PRO A 37 -5.04 14.22 -17.45
C PRO A 37 -3.83 13.95 -16.54
N PHE A 38 -4.06 13.59 -15.28
CA PHE A 38 -3.04 13.28 -14.30
C PHE A 38 -2.88 11.76 -14.15
N PRO A 39 -1.64 11.26 -13.92
CA PRO A 39 -1.41 9.87 -13.58
C PRO A 39 -2.24 9.41 -12.39
N LEU A 40 -2.77 8.20 -12.47
CA LEU A 40 -3.52 7.55 -11.41
C LEU A 40 -2.75 6.34 -10.87
N GLU A 41 -2.64 6.27 -9.55
CA GLU A 41 -1.92 5.21 -8.84
C GLU A 41 -2.83 4.56 -7.81
N VAL A 42 -2.77 3.22 -7.73
CA VAL A 42 -3.45 2.50 -6.66
C VAL A 42 -2.62 2.72 -5.40
N MET A 43 -3.27 3.11 -4.31
CA MET A 43 -2.60 3.29 -3.02
C MET A 43 -2.75 2.05 -2.15
N GLY A 44 -3.94 1.47 -2.17
CA GLY A 44 -4.27 0.31 -1.37
C GLY A 44 -5.74 -0.09 -1.53
N TRP A 45 -6.12 -1.18 -0.88
CA TRP A 45 -7.48 -1.68 -0.88
C TRP A 45 -7.80 -2.49 0.37
N ILE A 46 -9.08 -2.68 0.62
CA ILE A 46 -9.61 -3.45 1.75
C ILE A 46 -10.50 -4.55 1.19
N HIS A 47 -10.23 -5.78 1.58
CA HIS A 47 -11.16 -6.89 1.41
C HIS A 47 -12.25 -6.80 2.48
N SER A 48 -13.51 -6.89 2.07
CA SER A 48 -14.62 -6.85 3.01
C SER A 48 -15.78 -7.67 2.47
N GLU A 49 -16.42 -8.44 3.34
CA GLU A 49 -17.66 -9.15 3.01
C GLU A 49 -18.81 -8.18 2.72
N ASN A 50 -18.76 -6.96 3.26
CA ASN A 50 -19.78 -5.93 3.08
C ASN A 50 -19.21 -4.66 2.43
N ASP A 51 -18.65 -4.83 1.23
CA ASP A 51 -17.94 -3.78 0.50
C ASP A 51 -18.75 -2.49 0.28
N ALA A 52 -20.04 -2.61 -0.03
CA ALA A 52 -20.91 -1.45 -0.25
C ALA A 52 -21.14 -0.65 1.04
N ALA A 53 -21.24 -1.31 2.19
CA ALA A 53 -21.38 -0.62 3.48
C ALA A 53 -20.07 0.06 3.88
N LEU A 54 -18.92 -0.60 3.66
CA LEU A 54 -17.61 -0.03 3.92
C LEU A 54 -17.33 1.21 3.04
N GLU A 55 -17.57 1.12 1.73
CA GLU A 55 -17.46 2.24 0.80
C GLU A 55 -18.31 3.43 1.27
N ARG A 56 -19.58 3.17 1.60
CA ARG A 56 -20.49 4.21 2.10
C ARG A 56 -20.00 4.83 3.40
N LYS A 57 -19.49 4.02 4.35
CA LYS A 57 -18.91 4.50 5.61
C LYS A 57 -17.74 5.44 5.34
N LEU A 58 -16.84 5.09 4.42
CA LEU A 58 -15.70 5.92 4.06
C LEU A 58 -16.12 7.22 3.35
N HIS A 59 -17.11 7.16 2.46
CA HIS A 59 -17.66 8.37 1.84
C HIS A 59 -18.30 9.32 2.85
N ILE A 60 -18.96 8.79 3.89
CA ILE A 60 -19.52 9.59 4.99
C ILE A 60 -18.38 10.18 5.84
N HIS A 61 -17.36 9.38 6.14
CA HIS A 61 -16.21 9.80 6.93
C HIS A 61 -15.49 11.00 6.27
N PHE A 62 -15.27 10.94 4.97
CA PHE A 62 -14.62 12.01 4.19
C PHE A 62 -15.60 12.99 3.52
N ALA A 63 -16.86 13.04 3.96
CA ALA A 63 -17.88 13.85 3.29
C ALA A 63 -17.53 15.35 3.21
N ARG A 64 -16.75 15.86 4.17
CA ARG A 64 -16.30 17.27 4.20
C ARG A 64 -15.20 17.57 3.18
N GLN A 65 -14.42 16.57 2.81
CA GLN A 65 -13.32 16.67 1.85
C GLN A 65 -13.75 16.27 0.44
N ARG A 66 -15.00 15.81 0.28
CA ARG A 66 -15.56 15.38 -1.00
C ARG A 66 -15.57 16.54 -1.99
N GLN A 67 -14.94 16.32 -3.14
CA GLN A 67 -14.91 17.24 -4.26
C GLN A 67 -16.02 16.84 -5.25
N ILE A 68 -15.65 16.30 -6.41
CA ILE A 68 -16.58 15.89 -7.45
C ILE A 68 -16.77 14.37 -7.45
N GLY A 69 -18.03 13.91 -7.48
CA GLY A 69 -18.33 12.49 -7.55
C GLY A 69 -17.78 11.72 -6.35
N GLU A 70 -16.83 10.82 -6.58
CA GLU A 70 -16.20 9.97 -5.56
C GLU A 70 -14.73 10.34 -5.31
N TRP A 71 -14.35 11.58 -5.68
CA TRP A 71 -13.01 12.13 -5.44
C TRP A 71 -13.01 12.98 -4.19
N PHE A 72 -11.97 12.83 -3.38
CA PHE A 72 -11.81 13.47 -2.08
C PHE A 72 -10.45 14.19 -2.03
N GLN A 73 -10.44 15.37 -1.42
CA GLN A 73 -9.21 16.14 -1.15
C GLN A 73 -8.64 15.68 0.20
N ILE A 74 -7.96 14.54 0.17
CA ILE A 74 -7.30 13.88 1.31
C ILE A 74 -5.92 13.40 0.87
N GLU A 75 -5.06 13.13 1.85
CA GLU A 75 -3.67 12.74 1.63
C GLU A 75 -3.45 11.24 1.88
N PRO A 76 -2.36 10.63 1.37
CA PRO A 76 -2.05 9.24 1.68
C PRO A 76 -2.00 8.94 3.18
N ALA A 77 -1.54 9.92 3.98
CA ALA A 77 -1.51 9.84 5.44
C ALA A 77 -2.91 9.69 6.08
N ASP A 78 -3.99 10.13 5.42
CA ASP A 78 -5.37 9.92 5.88
C ASP A 78 -5.85 8.49 5.57
N VAL A 79 -5.32 7.87 4.53
CA VAL A 79 -5.70 6.53 4.06
C VAL A 79 -4.96 5.45 4.86
N LEU A 80 -3.69 5.68 5.20
CA LEU A 80 -2.84 4.69 5.85
C LEU A 80 -3.47 4.12 7.15
N PRO A 81 -3.95 4.93 8.12
CA PRO A 81 -4.55 4.40 9.34
C PRO A 81 -5.81 3.57 9.10
N ILE A 82 -6.54 3.87 8.02
CA ILE A 82 -7.75 3.12 7.64
C ILE A 82 -7.36 1.74 7.13
N LEU A 83 -6.34 1.64 6.29
CA LEU A 83 -5.86 0.34 5.79
C LEU A 83 -5.24 -0.50 6.93
N MET A 84 -4.42 0.12 7.77
CA MET A 84 -3.81 -0.54 8.93
C MET A 84 -4.85 -1.11 9.89
N ALA A 85 -5.94 -0.39 10.14
CA ALA A 85 -7.00 -0.82 11.05
C ALA A 85 -7.74 -2.10 10.59
N GLU A 86 -7.68 -2.43 9.30
CA GLU A 86 -8.29 -3.64 8.75
C GLU A 86 -7.33 -4.84 8.78
N GLY A 87 -6.05 -4.64 9.14
CA GLY A 87 -5.08 -5.71 9.37
C GLY A 87 -4.94 -6.65 8.18
N ALA A 88 -5.29 -7.93 8.35
CA ALA A 88 -5.20 -8.94 7.30
C ALA A 88 -6.07 -8.65 6.07
N ASP A 89 -7.12 -7.86 6.23
CA ASP A 89 -8.00 -7.46 5.15
C ASP A 89 -7.56 -6.17 4.45
N GLY A 90 -6.62 -5.42 5.04
CA GLY A 90 -6.04 -4.19 4.50
C GLY A 90 -4.77 -4.46 3.69
N PHE A 91 -4.65 -3.80 2.54
CA PHE A 91 -3.52 -3.96 1.64
C PHE A 91 -3.05 -2.62 1.07
N ILE A 92 -1.74 -2.49 0.85
CA ILE A 92 -1.15 -1.46 0.01
C ILE A 92 -0.82 -1.97 -1.39
N ALA A 93 -0.79 -1.05 -2.36
CA ALA A 93 -0.11 -1.29 -3.61
C ALA A 93 1.40 -1.13 -3.38
N LYS A 94 2.11 -2.26 -3.29
CA LYS A 94 3.56 -2.27 -3.12
C LYS A 94 4.28 -1.71 -4.35
N ASN A 95 5.43 -1.10 -4.12
CA ASN A 95 6.38 -0.78 -5.19
C ASN A 95 6.84 -2.08 -5.87
N ALA A 96 6.98 -2.05 -7.19
CA ALA A 96 7.53 -3.18 -7.94
C ALA A 96 8.96 -3.48 -7.49
N ASP A 97 9.70 -2.42 -7.20
CA ASP A 97 11.12 -2.42 -6.85
C ASP A 97 11.33 -2.26 -5.33
N ALA A 98 10.36 -2.68 -4.52
CA ALA A 98 10.52 -2.70 -3.07
C ALA A 98 11.78 -3.51 -2.68
N PHE A 99 12.55 -3.01 -1.70
CA PHE A 99 13.85 -3.58 -1.27
C PHE A 99 15.02 -3.41 -2.25
N GLU A 100 14.86 -2.70 -3.37
CA GLU A 100 16.00 -2.29 -4.16
C GLU A 100 16.85 -1.26 -3.40
N ILE A 101 18.18 -1.42 -3.43
CA ILE A 101 19.11 -0.46 -2.83
C ILE A 101 19.13 0.80 -3.70
N THR A 102 18.72 1.93 -3.14
CA THR A 102 18.73 3.24 -3.82
C THR A 102 20.06 3.96 -3.68
N GLY A 103 20.84 3.60 -2.67
CA GLY A 103 22.11 4.24 -2.37
C GLY A 103 22.72 3.73 -1.08
N TYR A 104 23.83 4.37 -0.70
CA TYR A 104 24.48 4.13 0.58
C TYR A 104 24.56 5.47 1.31
N GLY A 105 24.13 5.46 2.57
CA GLY A 105 24.25 6.58 3.47
C GLY A 105 25.71 6.94 3.76
N ARG A 106 25.93 8.04 4.48
CA ARG A 106 27.28 8.51 4.86
C ARG A 106 28.03 7.54 5.78
N ASP A 107 27.29 6.69 6.47
CA ASP A 107 27.74 5.61 7.35
C ASP A 107 27.89 4.26 6.64
N ALA A 108 27.78 4.25 5.30
CA ALA A 108 27.78 3.05 4.46
C ALA A 108 26.62 2.07 4.75
N LEU A 109 25.56 2.51 5.44
CA LEU A 109 24.34 1.74 5.52
C LEU A 109 23.56 1.84 4.19
N PRO A 110 23.13 0.72 3.60
CA PRO A 110 22.31 0.73 2.39
C PRO A 110 20.95 1.38 2.67
N GLU A 111 20.54 2.28 1.79
CA GLU A 111 19.19 2.85 1.74
C GLU A 111 18.35 2.00 0.78
N TYR A 112 17.14 1.63 1.21
CA TYR A 112 16.25 0.75 0.44
C TYR A 112 15.00 1.49 -0.01
N MET A 113 14.46 1.14 -1.19
CA MET A 113 13.12 1.54 -1.59
C MET A 113 12.08 0.95 -0.64
N GLY A 114 11.31 1.83 0.02
CA GLY A 114 10.19 1.43 0.87
C GLY A 114 9.12 0.64 0.11
N VAL A 115 8.33 -0.13 0.86
CA VAL A 115 7.26 -0.97 0.28
C VAL A 115 6.17 -0.12 -0.36
N TRP A 116 5.88 1.05 0.20
CA TRP A 116 4.81 1.93 -0.25
C TRP A 116 5.38 3.25 -0.78
N ALA A 117 4.89 3.72 -1.92
CA ALA A 117 5.35 4.98 -2.52
C ALA A 117 5.07 6.23 -1.66
N TRP A 118 4.16 6.12 -0.67
CA TRP A 118 3.61 7.27 0.05
C TRP A 118 4.04 7.36 1.52
N GLY A 119 4.83 6.40 2.00
CA GLY A 119 5.28 6.36 3.38
C GLY A 119 6.09 5.11 3.70
N ASP A 120 6.87 5.19 4.77
CA ASP A 120 7.67 4.07 5.26
C ASP A 120 6.82 3.17 6.15
N LEU A 121 7.03 1.86 6.03
CA LEU A 121 6.32 0.83 6.80
C LEU A 121 7.33 -0.19 7.29
N GLU A 122 7.20 -0.56 8.57
CA GLU A 122 8.00 -1.62 9.14
C GLU A 122 7.50 -3.00 8.68
N ILE A 123 8.39 -4.00 8.70
CA ILE A 123 8.03 -5.38 8.35
C ILE A 123 6.92 -5.96 9.24
N GLN A 124 6.79 -5.46 10.47
CA GLN A 124 5.76 -5.87 11.43
C GLN A 124 4.41 -5.21 11.12
N GLU A 125 4.41 -4.09 10.40
CA GLU A 125 3.20 -3.34 10.04
C GLU A 125 2.64 -3.81 8.69
N CYS A 126 3.52 -4.11 7.73
CA CYS A 126 3.11 -4.50 6.40
C CYS A 126 4.02 -5.61 5.85
N CYS A 127 3.40 -6.65 5.29
CA CYS A 127 4.12 -7.68 4.56
C CYS A 127 4.72 -7.08 3.28
N PRO A 128 6.05 -7.13 3.10
CA PRO A 128 6.69 -6.55 1.93
C PRO A 128 6.39 -7.25 0.60
N PHE A 129 6.03 -8.52 0.66
CA PHE A 129 5.84 -9.36 -0.52
C PHE A 129 4.43 -9.23 -1.11
N CYS A 130 3.41 -9.14 -0.25
CA CYS A 130 2.02 -9.03 -0.67
C CYS A 130 1.34 -7.69 -0.35
N GLY A 131 1.96 -6.82 0.46
CA GLY A 131 1.41 -5.52 0.85
C GLY A 131 0.33 -5.60 1.93
N CYS A 132 0.13 -6.75 2.58
CA CYS A 132 -0.91 -6.95 3.59
C CYS A 132 -0.53 -6.31 4.94
N PHE A 133 -1.47 -5.66 5.62
CA PHE A 133 -1.28 -5.07 6.95
C PHE A 133 -1.31 -6.10 8.11
N CYS A 134 -1.28 -7.41 7.82
CA CYS A 134 -0.96 -8.41 8.86
C CYS A 134 0.50 -8.36 9.30
N GLY A 135 1.37 -7.71 8.52
CA GLY A 135 2.81 -7.72 8.78
C GLY A 135 3.45 -9.09 8.60
N MET A 136 4.71 -9.17 9.00
CA MET A 136 5.53 -10.38 9.03
C MET A 136 5.75 -10.80 10.48
N HIS A 137 5.26 -11.97 10.87
CA HIS A 137 5.39 -12.48 12.24
C HIS A 137 6.68 -13.29 12.41
N TYR A 138 7.45 -12.98 13.45
CA TYR A 138 8.65 -13.75 13.77
C TYR A 138 8.29 -15.11 14.39
N GLN A 139 8.94 -16.17 13.90
CA GLN A 139 8.80 -17.55 14.37
C GLN A 139 10.10 -18.00 15.04
N GLU A 140 10.08 -18.19 16.36
CA GLU A 140 11.28 -18.57 17.13
C GLU A 140 11.83 -19.96 16.75
N ALA A 141 10.96 -20.92 16.44
CA ALA A 141 11.38 -22.30 16.15
C ALA A 141 12.24 -22.41 14.87
N SER A 142 12.01 -21.50 13.93
CA SER A 142 12.69 -21.45 12.64
C SER A 142 13.64 -20.26 12.50
N CYS A 143 13.60 -19.32 13.46
CA CYS A 143 14.27 -18.02 13.39
C CYS A 143 13.94 -17.20 12.13
N MET A 144 12.73 -17.37 11.58
CA MET A 144 12.30 -16.74 10.32
C MET A 144 11.07 -15.86 10.53
N HIS A 145 10.84 -14.93 9.61
CA HIS A 145 9.63 -14.10 9.52
C HIS A 145 8.64 -14.73 8.53
N HIS A 146 7.38 -14.84 8.95
CA HIS A 146 6.29 -15.47 8.18
C HIS A 146 5.13 -14.49 7.98
N CYS A 147 4.62 -14.39 6.76
CA CYS A 147 3.37 -13.69 6.48
C CYS A 147 2.20 -14.67 6.49
N ILE A 148 1.20 -14.42 7.33
CA ILE A 148 -0.01 -15.26 7.40
C ILE A 148 -0.94 -15.12 6.18
N ASN A 149 -0.76 -14.08 5.36
CA ASN A 149 -1.61 -13.85 4.19
C ASN A 149 -1.04 -14.47 2.91
N CYS A 150 0.27 -14.38 2.66
CA CYS A 150 0.89 -14.91 1.44
C CYS A 150 1.81 -16.11 1.69
N ASP A 151 1.91 -16.58 2.94
CA ASP A 151 2.76 -17.70 3.37
C ASP A 151 4.26 -17.54 3.09
N GLU A 152 4.69 -16.32 2.76
CA GLU A 152 6.10 -16.03 2.56
C GLU A 152 6.87 -16.23 3.87
N LEU A 153 8.03 -16.87 3.78
CA LEU A 153 8.89 -17.21 4.91
C LEU A 153 10.32 -16.78 4.58
N THR A 154 10.85 -15.81 5.31
CA THR A 154 12.17 -15.23 5.04
C THR A 154 12.88 -14.83 6.32
N ASP A 155 14.20 -14.92 6.35
CA ASP A 155 15.06 -14.33 7.37
C ASP A 155 15.69 -13.00 6.91
N PHE A 156 15.35 -12.53 5.71
CA PHE A 156 15.91 -11.37 5.03
C PHE A 156 17.43 -11.43 4.78
N SER A 157 18.06 -12.61 4.91
CA SER A 157 19.50 -12.79 4.63
C SER A 157 19.87 -12.48 3.17
N ASP A 158 18.94 -12.68 2.23
CA ASP A 158 19.17 -12.36 0.81
C ASP A 158 19.31 -10.85 0.52
N LEU A 159 18.84 -9.99 1.43
CA LEU A 159 19.02 -8.53 1.33
C LEU A 159 20.45 -8.09 1.72
N SER A 160 21.22 -8.97 2.37
CA SER A 160 22.61 -8.72 2.72
C SER A 160 23.60 -9.30 1.69
N ARG A 161 23.32 -9.14 0.38
CA ARG A 161 24.22 -9.65 -0.66
C ARG A 161 25.61 -9.01 -0.60
N ASP A 162 26.51 -9.80 0.00
CA ASP A 162 27.95 -9.97 -0.23
C ASP A 162 28.84 -8.71 -0.18
N GLU A 163 29.35 -8.42 1.03
CA GLU A 163 30.80 -8.19 1.13
C GLU A 163 31.50 -9.48 0.68
N CYS A 164 32.01 -9.52 -0.55
CA CYS A 164 33.25 -10.21 -0.99
C CYS A 164 33.24 -10.47 -2.51
N ASP A 165 33.89 -9.59 -3.28
CA ASP A 165 35.11 -9.93 -4.04
C ASP A 165 35.82 -8.65 -4.51
#